data_AF-A0A482V6R1-F1
#
_entry.id   AF-A0A482V6R1-F1
#
_cell.length_a   1.000
_cell.length_b   1.000
_cell.length_c   1.000
_cell.angle_alpha   90.00
_cell.angle_beta   90.00
_cell.angle_gamma   90.00
#
_symmetry.space_group_name_H-M   'P 1'
#
loop_
_entity.id
_entity.type
_entity.pdbx_description
1 polymer ?
#
loop_
_entity_poly.entity_id
_entity_poly.type
_entity_poly.pdbx_seq_one_letter_code
_entity_poly.pdbx_strand_id
1 'polypeptide(L)'
;MVLLYGEAGGNVQLARDLWTERFPNRRVPQGRTFISTVQHLRNHGTFNLREHILNRVEKEPGISTGRFAAEVGVPHFIVHRTLREQGLHPYHVKNVQALQLGDPPRRMNYCQWLLEQCRQEPNFFKNVLFTGEAGFTRNGV
;
A
#
# COMPACT_ATOMS: atom_id res chain seq x y z
N MET A 1 -18.31 -11.94 21.92
CA MET A 1 -17.04 -11.96 22.69
C MET A 1 -16.77 -10.56 23.19
N VAL A 2 -16.64 -9.57 22.31
CA VAL A 2 -16.40 -8.16 22.67
C VAL A 2 -17.53 -7.59 23.54
N LEU A 3 -18.79 -7.88 23.18
CA LEU A 3 -19.94 -7.46 23.99
C LEU A 3 -19.91 -8.04 25.41
N LEU A 4 -19.61 -9.34 25.55
CA LEU A 4 -19.46 -9.99 26.86
C LEU A 4 -18.29 -9.45 27.67
N TYR A 5 -17.20 -9.06 27.00
CA TYR A 5 -16.06 -8.40 27.64
C TYR A 5 -16.44 -7.02 28.20
N GLY A 6 -17.23 -6.25 27.45
CA GLY A 6 -17.76 -4.97 27.89
C GLY A 6 -18.76 -5.12 29.04
N GLU A 7 -19.65 -6.09 28.95
CA GLU A 7 -20.62 -6.44 30.01
C GLU A 7 -19.93 -6.89 31.30
N ALA A 8 -18.82 -7.63 31.17
CA ALA A 8 -17.96 -8.01 32.29
C ALA A 8 -17.08 -6.86 32.83
N GLY A 9 -17.28 -5.62 32.39
CA GLY A 9 -16.51 -4.46 32.83
C GLY A 9 -15.01 -4.53 32.46
N GLY A 10 -14.66 -5.29 31.43
CA GLY A 10 -13.26 -5.55 31.05
C GLY A 10 -12.59 -6.68 31.83
N ASN A 11 -13.33 -7.43 32.65
CA ASN A 11 -12.80 -8.62 33.32
C ASN A 11 -12.83 -9.84 32.38
N VAL A 12 -11.65 -10.34 32.01
CA VAL A 12 -11.49 -11.48 31.08
C VAL A 12 -12.11 -12.77 31.62
N GLN A 13 -11.96 -13.05 32.92
CA GLN A 13 -12.43 -14.30 33.50
C GLN A 13 -13.96 -14.32 33.57
N LEU A 14 -14.56 -13.24 34.07
CA LEU A 14 -16.01 -13.07 34.07
C LEU A 14 -16.60 -13.13 32.66
N ALA A 15 -15.92 -12.54 31.67
CA ALA A 15 -16.36 -12.62 30.27
C ALA A 15 -16.30 -14.05 29.69
N ARG A 16 -15.41 -14.91 30.18
CA ARG A 16 -15.32 -16.33 29.80
C ARG A 16 -16.40 -17.16 30.49
N ASP A 17 -16.71 -16.84 31.73
CA ASP A 17 -17.78 -17.51 32.48
C ASP A 17 -19.13 -17.20 31.80
N LEU A 18 -19.41 -15.92 31.54
CA LEU A 18 -20.57 -15.46 30.75
C LEU A 18 -20.63 -16.08 29.35
N TRP A 19 -19.48 -16.29 28.69
CA TRP A 19 -19.43 -16.96 27.39
C TRP A 19 -19.85 -18.42 27.50
N THR A 20 -19.41 -19.12 28.55
CA THR A 20 -19.72 -20.54 28.78
C THR A 20 -21.20 -20.73 29.09
N GLU A 21 -21.77 -19.86 29.92
CA GLU A 21 -23.20 -19.88 30.25
C GLU A 21 -24.09 -19.61 29.03
N ARG A 22 -23.77 -18.60 28.22
CA ARG A 22 -24.59 -18.22 27.06
C ARG A 22 -24.38 -19.09 25.83
N PHE A 23 -23.21 -19.73 25.71
CA PHE A 23 -22.83 -20.52 24.54
C PHE A 23 -22.23 -21.88 24.92
N PRO A 24 -23.00 -22.77 25.57
CA PRO A 24 -22.50 -24.00 26.17
C PRO A 24 -21.85 -24.99 25.18
N ASN A 25 -22.26 -24.97 23.91
CA ASN A 25 -21.72 -25.86 22.87
C ASN A 25 -20.62 -25.21 22.00
N ARG A 26 -20.07 -24.06 22.41
CA ARG A 26 -19.03 -23.36 21.64
C ARG A 26 -17.72 -23.33 22.40
N ARG A 27 -16.61 -23.44 21.66
CA ARG A 27 -15.27 -23.29 22.24
C ARG A 27 -15.10 -21.91 22.88
N VAL A 28 -14.65 -21.89 24.14
CA VAL A 28 -14.38 -20.64 24.87
C VAL A 28 -13.11 -19.99 24.33
N PRO A 29 -13.17 -18.73 23.83
CA PRO A 29 -12.00 -18.01 23.35
C PRO A 29 -10.97 -17.81 24.46
N GLN A 30 -9.68 -17.82 24.13
CA GLN A 30 -8.62 -17.58 25.11
C GLN A 30 -8.66 -16.14 25.62
N GLY A 31 -8.23 -15.90 26.86
CA GLY A 31 -8.24 -14.55 27.44
C GLY A 31 -7.49 -13.51 26.61
N ARG A 32 -6.36 -13.92 26.00
CA ARG A 32 -5.60 -13.07 25.08
C ARG A 32 -6.43 -12.63 23.86
N THR A 33 -7.31 -13.50 23.35
CA THR A 33 -8.22 -13.17 22.24
C THR A 33 -9.17 -12.04 22.63
N PHE A 34 -9.64 -12.02 23.89
CA PHE A 34 -10.51 -10.94 24.36
C PHE A 34 -9.83 -9.59 24.28
N ILE A 35 -8.63 -9.52 24.84
CA ILE A 35 -7.83 -8.30 24.91
C ILE A 35 -7.41 -7.85 23.50
N SER A 36 -6.86 -8.76 22.69
CA SER A 36 -6.35 -8.41 21.35
C SER A 36 -7.46 -7.91 20.43
N THR A 37 -8.64 -8.54 20.45
CA THR A 37 -9.76 -8.15 19.59
C THR A 37 -10.30 -6.77 19.99
N VAL A 38 -10.41 -6.47 21.28
CA VAL A 38 -10.88 -5.16 21.77
C VAL A 38 -9.85 -4.07 21.48
N GLN A 39 -8.56 -4.34 21.69
CA GLN A 39 -7.49 -3.39 21.36
C GLN A 39 -7.46 -3.08 19.87
N HIS A 40 -7.57 -4.11 19.02
CA HIS A 40 -7.60 -3.92 17.57
C HIS A 40 -8.78 -3.06 17.13
N LEU A 41 -9.97 -3.33 17.66
CA LEU A 41 -11.16 -2.49 17.45
C LEU A 41 -10.96 -1.04 17.87
N ARG A 42 -10.40 -0.81 19.07
CA ARG A 42 -10.17 0.55 19.59
C ARG A 42 -9.19 1.32 18.72
N ASN A 43 -8.13 0.66 18.25
CA ASN A 43 -7.07 1.31 17.48
C ASN A 43 -7.45 1.53 16.01
N HIS A 44 -8.18 0.58 15.40
CA HIS A 44 -8.35 0.53 13.95
C HIS A 44 -9.83 0.56 13.48
N GLY A 45 -10.79 0.47 14.40
CA GLY A 45 -12.22 0.53 14.09
C GLY A 45 -12.78 -0.67 13.32
N THR A 46 -11.98 -1.73 13.11
CA THR A 46 -12.41 -2.93 12.38
C THR A 46 -11.92 -4.20 13.06
N PHE A 47 -12.68 -5.28 12.89
CA PHE A 47 -12.27 -6.64 13.24
C PHE A 47 -11.42 -7.29 12.14
N ASN A 48 -11.47 -6.73 10.94
CA ASN A 48 -10.91 -7.33 9.75
C ASN A 48 -9.53 -6.73 9.45
N LEU A 49 -8.50 -7.36 10.00
CA LEU A 49 -7.11 -6.98 9.78
C LEU A 49 -6.77 -6.88 8.28
N ARG A 50 -7.33 -7.79 7.46
CA ARG A 50 -7.09 -7.81 6.02
C ARG A 50 -7.62 -6.55 5.34
N GLU A 51 -8.85 -6.18 5.67
CA GLU A 51 -9.48 -4.96 5.15
C GLU A 51 -8.76 -3.71 5.64
N HIS A 52 -8.34 -3.69 6.91
CA HIS A 52 -7.52 -2.60 7.45
C HIS A 52 -6.21 -2.44 6.66
N ILE A 53 -5.54 -3.56 6.33
CA ILE A 53 -4.31 -3.56 5.56
C ILE A 53 -4.51 -2.93 4.18
N LEU A 54 -5.55 -3.35 3.47
CA LEU A 54 -5.83 -2.88 2.11
C LEU A 54 -6.24 -1.40 2.10
N ASN A 55 -7.14 -0.99 2.99
CA ASN A 55 -7.59 0.39 3.10
C ASN A 55 -6.46 1.36 3.46
N ARG A 56 -5.47 0.91 4.24
CA ARG A 56 -4.30 1.74 4.57
C ARG A 56 -3.39 1.93 3.36
N VAL A 57 -3.11 0.85 2.64
CA VAL A 57 -2.23 0.87 1.46
C VAL A 57 -2.87 1.65 0.31
N GLU A 58 -4.20 1.63 0.19
CA GLU A 58 -4.92 2.48 -0.77
C GLU A 58 -4.75 3.97 -0.47
N LYS A 59 -4.84 4.36 0.81
CA LYS A 59 -4.64 5.76 1.24
C LYS A 59 -3.18 6.22 1.14
N GLU A 60 -2.23 5.31 1.38
CA GLU A 60 -0.80 5.60 1.36
C GLU A 60 -0.01 4.45 0.69
N PRO A 61 0.06 4.41 -0.66
CA PRO A 61 0.69 3.30 -1.38
C PRO A 61 2.19 3.13 -1.12
N GLY A 62 2.86 4.20 -0.65
CA GLY A 62 4.28 4.20 -0.34
C GLY A 62 4.64 3.69 1.07
N ILE A 63 3.65 3.26 1.87
CA ILE A 63 3.92 2.83 3.24
C ILE A 63 4.81 1.59 3.27
N SER A 64 5.85 1.63 4.11
CA SER A 64 6.68 0.44 4.37
C SER A 64 5.84 -0.63 5.04
N THR A 65 5.83 -1.83 4.46
CA THR A 65 5.15 -3.00 5.04
C THR A 65 5.63 -3.32 6.46
N GLY A 66 6.91 -3.09 6.76
CA GLY A 66 7.48 -3.26 8.11
C GLY A 66 6.97 -2.22 9.09
N ARG A 67 6.96 -0.94 8.68
CA ARG A 67 6.41 0.16 9.48
C ARG A 67 4.94 -0.07 9.78
N PHE A 68 4.17 -0.48 8.78
CA PHE A 68 2.75 -0.74 8.93
C PHE A 68 2.48 -1.92 9.88
N ALA A 69 3.24 -3.00 9.76
CA ALA A 69 3.12 -4.16 10.64
C ALA A 69 3.39 -3.80 12.11
N ALA A 70 4.40 -2.95 12.37
CA ALA A 70 4.71 -2.45 13.71
C ALA A 70 3.57 -1.58 14.28
N GLU A 71 2.96 -0.72 13.45
CA GLU A 71 1.82 0.13 13.85
C GLU A 71 0.59 -0.69 14.27
N VAL A 72 0.28 -1.76 13.52
CA VAL A 72 -0.87 -2.63 13.78
C VAL A 72 -0.56 -3.69 14.85
N GLY A 73 0.70 -3.88 15.21
CA GLY A 73 1.13 -4.88 16.18
C GLY A 73 1.04 -6.32 15.64
N VAL A 74 1.26 -6.50 14.34
CA VAL A 74 1.24 -7.82 13.68
C VAL A 74 2.62 -8.17 13.12
N PRO A 75 2.95 -9.46 12.96
CA PRO A 75 4.16 -9.84 12.26
C PRO A 75 4.15 -9.33 10.80
N HIS A 76 5.29 -8.84 10.33
CA HIS A 76 5.47 -8.29 8.97
C HIS A 76 4.96 -9.20 7.86
N PHE A 77 5.15 -10.53 7.99
CA PHE A 77 4.71 -11.49 6.99
C PHE A 77 3.20 -11.48 6.76
N ILE A 78 2.38 -11.07 7.73
CA ILE A 78 0.92 -10.97 7.59
C ILE A 78 0.53 -9.86 6.61
N VAL A 79 1.16 -8.68 6.73
CA VAL A 79 0.98 -7.56 5.80
C VAL A 79 1.44 -7.96 4.41
N HIS A 80 2.66 -8.50 4.30
CA HIS A 80 3.21 -8.91 3.02
C HIS A 80 2.37 -10.00 2.32
N ARG A 81 1.90 -11.01 3.06
CA ARG A 81 1.01 -12.05 2.54
C ARG A 81 -0.31 -11.47 2.03
N THR A 82 -0.92 -10.58 2.82
CA THR A 82 -2.19 -9.93 2.46
C THR A 82 -2.09 -9.15 1.16
N LEU A 83 -1.01 -8.39 0.97
CA LEU A 83 -0.76 -7.66 -0.27
C LEU A 83 -0.57 -8.59 -1.47
N ARG A 84 0.25 -9.64 -1.30
CA ARG A 84 0.52 -10.62 -2.36
C ARG A 84 -0.75 -11.37 -2.80
N GLU A 85 -1.60 -11.76 -1.86
CA GLU A 85 -2.90 -12.40 -2.13
C GLU A 85 -3.89 -11.48 -2.86
N GLN A 86 -3.65 -10.17 -2.86
CA GLN A 86 -4.45 -9.19 -3.62
C GLN A 86 -3.75 -8.71 -4.89
N GLY A 87 -2.64 -9.33 -5.27
CA GLY A 87 -1.88 -8.95 -6.46
C GLY A 87 -1.19 -7.59 -6.35
N LEU A 88 -1.03 -7.07 -5.13
CA LEU A 88 -0.34 -5.80 -4.89
C LEU A 88 1.15 -6.06 -4.74
N HIS A 89 1.93 -5.42 -5.61
CA HIS A 89 3.38 -5.55 -5.67
C HIS A 89 4.07 -4.23 -5.36
N PRO A 90 5.24 -4.24 -4.71
CA PRO A 90 6.05 -3.04 -4.52
C PRO A 90 6.39 -2.39 -5.87
N TYR A 91 6.08 -1.11 -6.01
CA TYR A 91 6.48 -0.32 -7.16
C TYR A 91 7.81 0.40 -6.88
N HIS A 92 8.75 0.30 -7.81
CA HIS A 92 10.02 1.03 -7.72
C HIS A 92 9.82 2.42 -8.35
N VAL A 93 9.79 3.44 -7.50
CA VAL A 93 9.69 4.84 -7.96
C VAL A 93 10.94 5.18 -8.75
N LYS A 94 10.76 5.45 -10.05
CA LYS A 94 11.83 5.94 -10.92
C LYS A 94 11.83 7.46 -10.91
N ASN A 95 12.95 8.06 -10.54
CA ASN A 95 13.14 9.50 -10.70
C ASN A 95 13.28 9.80 -12.19
N VAL A 96 12.35 10.58 -12.72
CA VAL A 96 12.38 11.10 -14.09
C VAL A 96 12.49 12.62 -14.04
N GLN A 97 12.92 13.24 -15.13
CA GLN A 97 12.93 14.70 -15.23
C GLN A 97 11.54 15.26 -14.94
N ALA A 98 11.49 16.26 -14.05
CA ALA A 98 10.25 16.93 -13.69
C ALA A 98 9.76 17.75 -14.90
N LEU A 99 8.55 17.45 -15.37
CA LEU A 99 7.93 18.22 -16.45
C LEU A 99 7.40 19.54 -15.91
N GLN A 100 7.75 20.63 -16.57
CA GLN A 100 7.18 21.96 -16.31
C GLN A 100 5.80 22.07 -16.95
N LEU A 101 4.98 23.02 -16.49
CA LEU A 101 3.59 23.20 -16.95
C LEU A 101 3.47 23.37 -18.48
N GLY A 102 4.47 23.95 -19.13
CA GLY A 102 4.50 24.15 -20.59
C GLY A 102 5.06 22.98 -21.39
N ASP A 103 5.66 21.97 -20.75
CA ASP A 103 6.32 20.86 -21.45
C ASP A 103 5.32 19.92 -22.13
N PRO A 104 4.20 19.50 -21.52
CA PRO A 104 3.25 18.60 -22.16
C PRO A 104 2.76 19.10 -23.55
N PRO A 105 2.28 20.34 -23.73
CA PRO A 105 1.86 20.80 -25.05
C PRO A 105 3.02 20.94 -26.02
N ARG A 106 4.21 21.39 -25.58
CA ARG A 106 5.40 21.50 -26.44
C ARG A 106 5.86 20.14 -26.96
N ARG A 107 5.91 19.14 -26.07
CA ARG A 107 6.28 17.75 -26.41
C ARG A 107 5.25 17.13 -27.36
N MET A 108 3.96 17.34 -27.12
CA MET A 108 2.91 16.85 -28.01
C MET A 108 3.04 17.46 -29.41
N ASN A 109 3.21 18.78 -29.51
CA ASN A 109 3.37 19.47 -30.78
C ASN A 109 4.61 18.97 -31.54
N TYR A 110 5.74 18.79 -30.83
CA TYR A 110 6.95 18.22 -31.44
C TYR A 110 6.72 16.80 -31.95
N CYS A 111 6.09 15.92 -31.16
CA CYS A 111 5.77 14.56 -31.58
C CYS A 111 4.86 14.53 -32.81
N GLN A 112 3.83 15.38 -32.86
CA GLN A 112 2.93 15.49 -34.00
C GLN A 112 3.66 15.98 -35.25
N TRP A 113 4.48 17.02 -35.12
CA TRP A 113 5.32 17.52 -36.21
C TRP A 113 6.26 16.43 -36.73
N LEU A 114 6.93 15.70 -35.82
CA LEU A 114 7.88 14.65 -36.17
C LEU A 114 7.20 13.50 -36.94
N LEU A 115 6.00 13.10 -36.49
CA LEU A 115 5.20 12.10 -37.20
C LEU A 115 4.83 12.56 -38.61
N GLU A 116 4.52 13.83 -38.81
CA GLU A 116 4.21 14.37 -40.12
C GLU A 116 5.44 14.39 -41.04
N GLN A 117 6.61 14.77 -40.53
CA GLN A 117 7.85 14.70 -41.32
C GLN A 117 8.14 13.26 -41.78
N CYS A 118 7.90 12.27 -40.93
CA CYS A 118 8.08 10.86 -41.29
C CYS A 118 7.10 10.37 -42.37
N ARG A 119 5.91 10.97 -42.49
CA ARG A 119 4.95 10.65 -43.55
C ARG A 119 5.35 11.27 -44.88
N GLN A 120 5.81 12.51 -44.86
CA GLN A 120 6.17 13.26 -46.07
C GLN A 120 7.49 12.75 -46.65
N GLU A 121 8.45 12.38 -45.82
CA GLU A 121 9.75 11.87 -46.24
C GLU A 121 10.05 10.50 -45.58
N PRO A 122 9.90 9.38 -46.32
CA PRO A 122 10.10 8.03 -45.77
C PRO A 122 11.50 7.76 -45.19
N ASN A 123 12.50 8.57 -45.55
CA ASN A 123 13.88 8.45 -45.08
C ASN A 123 14.29 9.57 -44.12
N PHE A 124 13.35 10.36 -43.60
CA PHE A 124 13.61 11.54 -42.76
C PHE A 124 14.70 11.32 -41.69
N PHE A 125 14.58 10.26 -40.89
CA PHE A 125 15.55 9.97 -39.82
C PHE A 125 16.96 9.61 -40.30
N LYS A 126 17.13 9.14 -41.54
CA LYS A 126 18.48 8.87 -42.09
C LYS A 126 19.27 10.17 -42.33
N ASN A 127 18.56 11.29 -42.46
CA ASN A 127 19.13 12.60 -42.70
C ASN A 127 19.26 13.43 -41.39
N VAL A 128 18.85 12.88 -40.24
CA VAL A 128 18.91 13.56 -38.94
C VAL A 128 20.10 13.05 -38.15
N LEU A 129 21.01 13.96 -37.77
CA LEU A 129 22.09 13.68 -36.84
C LEU A 129 21.73 14.23 -35.46
N PHE A 130 21.58 13.35 -34.48
CA PHE A 130 21.40 13.76 -33.08
C PHE A 130 22.76 13.96 -32.44
N THR A 131 22.97 15.15 -31.89
CA THR A 131 24.12 15.47 -31.05
C THR A 131 23.65 15.78 -29.63
N GLY A 132 24.49 15.47 -28.65
CA GLY A 132 24.24 15.77 -27.26
C GLY A 132 25.56 15.89 -26.52
N GLU A 133 25.58 16.74 -25.51
CA GLU A 133 26.73 16.89 -24.63
C GLU A 133 26.54 16.00 -23.41
N ALA A 134 27.55 15.19 -23.09
CA ALA A 134 27.59 14.42 -21.85
C ALA A 134 28.57 15.08 -20.88
N GLY A 135 28.08 15.43 -19.69
CA GLY A 135 28.93 15.92 -18.61
C GLY A 135 29.66 14.74 -17.96
N PHE A 136 31.00 14.75 -17.98
CA PHE A 136 31.81 13.80 -17.21
C PHE A 136 32.36 14.51 -15.99
N THR A 137 31.80 14.23 -14.80
CA THR A 137 32.31 14.75 -13.53
C THR A 137 33.14 13.67 -12.83
N ARG A 138 34.24 14.06 -12.16
CA ARG A 138 35.08 13.12 -11.38
C ARG A 138 34.30 12.37 -10.29
N ASN A 139 33.14 12.92 -9.89
CA ASN A 139 32.31 12.40 -8.81
C ASN A 139 31.11 11.57 -9.32
N GLY A 140 30.98 11.34 -10.63
CA GLY A 140 30.00 10.39 -11.18
C GLY A 140 28.53 10.77 -10.95
N VAL A 141 28.22 12.07 -11.02
CA VAL A 141 26.83 12.54 -11.18
C VAL A 141 26.73 13.30 -12.50
#